data_AF-A0A136KTE9-F1
#
_entry.id   AF-A0A136KTE9-F1
#
_cell.length_a   1.000
_cell.length_b   1.000
_cell.length_c   1.000
_cell.angle_alpha   90.00
_cell.angle_beta   90.00
_cell.angle_gamma   90.00
#
_symmetry.space_group_name_H-M   'P 1'
#
loop_
_entity.id
_entity.type
_entity.pdbx_description
1 polymer ?
#
loop_
_entity_poly.entity_id
_entity_poly.type
_entity_poly.pdbx_seq_one_letter_code
_entity_poly.pdbx_strand_id
1 'polypeptide(L)'
;MNDSPSRTLGLSLAIIASALLFSILPLMQVAWVLLIQARFQSVIGVLPQTSSSPETDALATGGDLGGISMGGIVLQAVIALIFLVIAVMAWRGRPPQIRWIMLVAVLGLTAIGLWQSISTATAPVDIQQGVDSGAAITRQLACGTIAMQTLIPLYVIWYMNRAPARAFYRGQSGR
;
A
#
# COMPACT_ATOMS: atom_id res chain seq x y z
N MET A 1 6.00 12.04 -40.73
CA MET A 1 5.40 12.60 -39.51
C MET A 1 5.42 11.51 -38.47
N ASN A 2 6.28 11.63 -37.46
CA ASN A 2 6.58 10.55 -36.53
C ASN A 2 5.59 10.68 -35.36
N ASP A 3 4.33 10.30 -35.58
CA ASP A 3 3.29 10.46 -34.56
C ASP A 3 3.47 9.38 -33.50
N SER A 4 4.15 9.75 -32.42
CA SER A 4 4.10 8.97 -31.17
C SER A 4 2.63 8.87 -30.77
N PRO A 5 2.06 7.66 -30.62
CA PRO A 5 0.69 7.54 -30.15
C PRO A 5 0.54 8.32 -28.85
N SER A 6 -0.37 9.29 -28.84
CA SER A 6 -0.60 10.19 -27.72
C SER A 6 -1.04 9.39 -26.49
N ARG A 7 -0.58 9.83 -25.31
CA ARG A 7 -0.94 9.20 -24.03
C ARG A 7 -2.45 9.32 -23.84
N THR A 8 -3.16 8.20 -23.73
CA THR A 8 -4.60 8.26 -23.46
C THR A 8 -4.85 8.61 -22.00
N LEU A 9 -5.81 9.49 -21.74
CA LEU A 9 -6.15 9.95 -20.39
C LEU A 9 -6.46 8.79 -19.43
N GLY A 10 -7.05 7.70 -19.94
CA GLY A 10 -7.32 6.52 -19.12
C GLY A 10 -6.07 5.73 -18.72
N LEU A 11 -4.99 5.77 -19.52
CA LEU A 11 -3.73 5.11 -19.15
C LEU A 11 -3.06 5.88 -18.00
N SER A 12 -3.00 7.20 -18.10
CA SER A 12 -2.46 8.05 -17.02
C SER A 12 -3.29 7.91 -15.74
N LEU A 13 -4.63 7.86 -15.86
CA LEU A 13 -5.51 7.65 -14.71
C LEU A 13 -5.27 6.30 -14.05
N ALA A 14 -5.11 5.22 -14.82
CA ALA A 14 -4.80 3.90 -14.29
C ALA A 14 -3.45 3.85 -13.55
N ILE A 15 -2.42 4.49 -14.09
CA ILE A 15 -1.09 4.56 -13.45
C ILE A 15 -1.16 5.40 -12.17
N ILE A 16 -1.81 6.56 -12.20
CA ILE A 16 -1.94 7.42 -11.02
C ILE A 16 -2.76 6.73 -9.92
N ALA A 17 -3.91 6.13 -10.28
CA ALA A 17 -4.76 5.45 -9.30
C ALA A 17 -4.04 4.28 -8.62
N SER A 18 -3.29 3.49 -9.39
CA SER A 18 -2.50 2.39 -8.83
C SER A 18 -1.30 2.89 -8.00
N ALA A 19 -0.60 3.94 -8.43
CA ALA A 19 0.48 4.55 -7.65
C ALA A 19 -0.03 5.12 -6.31
N LEU A 20 -1.21 5.76 -6.33
CA LEU A 20 -1.85 6.25 -5.11
C LEU A 20 -2.16 5.10 -4.16
N LEU A 21 -2.82 4.05 -4.67
CA LEU A 21 -3.33 2.95 -3.85
C LEU A 21 -2.22 2.04 -3.30
N PHE A 22 -1.22 1.69 -4.12
CA PHE A 22 -0.19 0.71 -3.78
C PHE A 22 1.14 1.31 -3.34
N SER A 23 1.32 2.64 -3.44
CA SER A 23 2.56 3.29 -3.02
C SER A 23 2.33 4.45 -2.07
N ILE A 24 1.61 5.49 -2.51
CA ILE A 24 1.49 6.72 -1.72
C ILE A 24 0.75 6.48 -0.41
N LEU A 25 -0.41 5.80 -0.46
CA LEU A 25 -1.17 5.46 0.75
C LEU A 25 -0.39 4.57 1.73
N PRO A 26 0.23 3.44 1.32
CA PRO A 26 0.98 2.62 2.26
C PRO A 26 2.24 3.32 2.79
N LEU A 27 2.93 4.15 1.99
CA LEU A 27 4.05 4.95 2.49
C LEU A 27 3.60 5.99 3.51
N MET A 28 2.44 6.61 3.29
CA MET A 28 1.83 7.52 4.26
C MET A 28 1.48 6.80 5.56
N GLN A 29 0.94 5.58 5.50
CA GLN A 29 0.68 4.77 6.70
C GLN A 29 1.96 4.46 7.46
N VAL A 30 3.02 4.03 6.76
CA VAL A 30 4.34 3.79 7.36
C VAL A 30 4.87 5.08 8.02
N ALA A 31 4.77 6.22 7.34
CA ALA A 31 5.20 7.51 7.86
C ALA A 31 4.45 7.90 9.15
N TRP A 32 3.12 7.68 9.19
CA TRP A 32 2.33 7.92 10.40
C TRP A 32 2.78 7.05 11.58
N VAL A 33 3.00 5.76 11.35
CA VAL A 33 3.48 4.84 12.40
C VAL A 33 4.84 5.29 12.94
N LEU A 34 5.78 5.65 12.07
CA LEU A 34 7.11 6.13 12.47
C LEU A 34 7.04 7.47 13.23
N LEU A 35 6.18 8.40 12.79
CA LEU A 35 5.97 9.67 13.49
C LEU A 35 5.40 9.46 14.90
N ILE A 36 4.44 8.55 15.04
CA ILE A 36 3.87 8.18 16.33
C ILE A 36 4.96 7.61 17.24
N GLN A 37 5.74 6.64 16.76
CA GLN A 37 6.85 6.06 17.52
C GLN A 37 7.88 7.12 17.96
N ALA A 38 8.27 8.02 17.06
CA ALA A 38 9.19 9.11 17.37
C ALA A 38 8.63 10.06 18.44
N ARG A 39 7.32 10.34 18.40
CA ARG A 39 6.65 11.14 19.44
C ARG A 39 6.62 10.43 20.79
N PHE A 40 6.30 9.14 20.83
CA PHE A 40 6.30 8.38 22.09
C PHE A 40 7.68 8.31 22.74
N GLN A 41 8.75 8.07 21.97
CA GLN A 41 10.12 8.09 22.49
C GLN A 41 10.48 9.44 23.11
N SER A 42 10.03 10.55 22.49
CA SER A 42 10.27 11.90 23.03
C SER A 42 9.54 12.19 24.35
N VAL A 43 8.40 11.54 24.62
CA VAL A 43 7.62 11.72 25.85
C VAL A 43 8.13 10.80 26.97
N ILE A 44 8.49 9.55 26.65
CA ILE A 44 9.02 8.59 27.63
C ILE A 44 10.39 9.02 28.15
N GLY A 45 11.21 9.68 27.33
CA GLY A 45 12.50 10.23 27.74
C GLY A 45 12.44 11.36 28.79
N VAL A 46 11.25 11.86 29.13
CA VAL A 46 11.03 12.95 30.10
C VAL A 46 10.51 12.43 31.46
N LEU A 47 10.06 11.17 31.54
CA LEU A 47 9.57 10.57 32.79
C LEU A 47 10.73 9.93 33.58
N PRO A 48 10.84 10.15 34.91
CA PRO A 48 11.82 9.44 35.73
C PRO A 48 11.57 7.93 35.61
N GLN A 49 12.60 7.16 35.21
CA GLN A 49 12.55 5.70 35.16
C GLN A 49 12.53 5.15 36.59
N THR A 50 11.38 5.25 37.26
CA THR A 50 11.13 4.58 38.53
C THR A 50 10.52 3.22 38.27
N SER A 51 11.16 2.21 38.87
CA SER A 51 10.71 0.85 39.15
C SER A 51 10.78 -0.18 38.01
N SER A 52 11.71 -1.10 38.23
CA SER A 52 11.87 -2.46 37.71
C SER A 52 10.57 -3.28 37.69
N SER A 53 9.75 -3.10 36.65
CA SER A 53 8.71 -4.05 36.25
C SER A 53 9.05 -4.58 34.85
N PRO A 54 8.76 -5.86 34.54
CA PRO A 54 9.07 -6.47 33.23
C PRO A 54 8.38 -5.77 32.04
N GLU A 55 7.40 -4.90 32.31
CA GLU A 55 6.75 -4.04 31.31
C GLU A 55 7.66 -2.89 30.84
N THR A 56 8.59 -2.43 31.70
CA THR A 56 9.54 -1.36 31.37
C THR A 56 10.67 -1.80 30.43
N ASP A 57 11.02 -3.10 30.39
CA ASP A 57 12.00 -3.64 29.44
C ASP A 57 11.45 -3.66 28.00
N ALA A 58 10.14 -3.86 27.83
CA ALA A 58 9.48 -3.71 26.52
C ALA A 58 9.43 -2.24 26.06
N LEU A 59 9.26 -1.30 27.00
CA LEU A 59 9.31 0.14 26.74
C LEU A 59 10.73 0.64 26.44
N ALA A 60 11.76 0.07 27.08
CA ALA A 60 13.17 0.43 26.90
C ALA A 60 13.80 -0.17 25.64
N THR A 61 13.29 -1.31 25.15
CA THR A 61 13.75 -1.95 23.91
C THR A 61 13.01 -1.46 22.67
N GLY A 62 12.40 -0.26 22.66
CA GLY A 62 11.62 0.19 21.49
C GLY A 62 10.61 -0.87 21.02
N GLY A 63 10.07 -1.62 21.99
CA GLY A 63 9.29 -2.82 21.77
C GLY A 63 8.02 -2.52 21.01
N ASP A 64 7.55 -3.55 20.32
CA ASP A 64 6.38 -3.61 19.44
C ASP A 64 5.12 -2.94 20.04
N LEU A 65 5.02 -1.61 19.92
CA LEU A 65 3.93 -0.80 20.47
C LEU A 65 2.62 -0.88 19.64
N GLY A 66 2.45 -1.92 18.81
CA GLY A 66 1.24 -2.07 18.01
C GLY A 66 0.94 -3.45 17.46
N GLY A 67 1.72 -4.49 17.80
CA GLY A 67 1.64 -5.79 17.14
C GLY A 67 2.06 -5.74 15.67
N ILE A 68 2.76 -4.67 15.27
CA ILE A 68 3.26 -4.46 13.91
C ILE A 68 4.77 -4.58 13.98
N SER A 69 5.27 -5.77 13.66
CA SER A 69 6.70 -6.03 13.60
C SER A 69 7.43 -4.98 12.76
N MET A 70 8.55 -4.46 13.26
CA MET A 70 9.41 -3.51 12.52
C MET A 70 9.81 -4.06 11.14
N GLY A 71 10.02 -5.38 11.05
CA GLY A 71 10.25 -6.08 9.78
C GLY A 71 9.09 -5.93 8.79
N GLY A 72 7.84 -5.99 9.26
CA GLY A 72 6.65 -5.76 8.44
C GLY A 72 6.57 -4.33 7.90
N ILE A 73 6.89 -3.33 8.73
CA ILE A 73 6.91 -1.92 8.33
C ILE A 73 7.96 -1.68 7.24
N VAL A 74 9.19 -2.19 7.44
CA VAL A 74 10.29 -2.06 6.47
C VAL A 74 9.93 -2.78 5.16
N LEU A 75 9.41 -4.00 5.24
CA LEU A 75 9.00 -4.76 4.06
C LEU A 75 7.90 -4.03 3.27
N GLN A 76 6.89 -3.48 3.96
CA GLN A 76 5.83 -2.68 3.33
C GLN A 76 6.40 -1.44 2.63
N ALA A 77 7.31 -0.72 3.29
CA ALA A 77 7.94 0.46 2.71
C ALA A 77 8.74 0.12 1.44
N VAL A 78 9.51 -0.97 1.48
CA VAL A 78 10.30 -1.45 0.33
C VAL A 78 9.38 -1.84 -0.83
N ILE A 79 8.32 -2.60 -0.56
CA ILE A 79 7.34 -3.01 -1.58
C ILE A 79 6.67 -1.78 -2.23
N ALA A 80 6.26 -0.80 -1.41
CA ALA A 80 5.62 0.42 -1.88
C ALA A 80 6.57 1.29 -2.72
N LEU A 81 7.85 1.36 -2.36
CA LEU A 81 8.89 2.05 -3.14
C LEU A 81 9.18 1.35 -4.46
N ILE A 82 9.30 0.01 -4.46
CA ILE A 82 9.47 -0.78 -5.68
C ILE A 82 8.29 -0.53 -6.63
N PHE A 83 7.06 -0.56 -6.11
CA PHE A 83 5.88 -0.28 -6.92
C PHE A 83 5.88 1.15 -7.49
N LEU A 84 6.33 2.14 -6.71
CA LEU A 84 6.47 3.52 -7.20
C LEU A 84 7.41 3.60 -8.41
N VAL A 85 8.55 2.91 -8.34
CA VAL A 85 9.52 2.85 -9.44
C VAL A 85 8.88 2.20 -10.67
N ILE A 86 8.13 1.10 -10.50
CA ILE A 86 7.38 0.46 -11.58
C ILE A 86 6.37 1.44 -12.19
N ALA A 87 5.63 2.19 -11.36
CA ALA A 87 4.66 3.17 -11.84
C ALA A 87 5.30 4.32 -12.62
N VAL A 88 6.45 4.82 -12.17
CA VAL A 88 7.23 5.86 -12.89
C VAL A 88 7.78 5.33 -14.21
N MET A 89 8.29 4.10 -14.24
CA MET A 89 8.72 3.46 -15.49
C MET A 89 7.55 3.22 -16.44
N ALA A 90 6.39 2.80 -15.92
CA ALA A 90 5.17 2.59 -16.70
C ALA A 90 4.65 3.91 -17.29
N TRP A 91 4.74 5.00 -16.52
CA TRP A 91 4.42 6.35 -16.97
C TRP A 91 5.34 6.81 -18.11
N ARG A 92 6.63 6.45 -18.03
CA ARG A 92 7.61 6.75 -19.08
C ARG A 92 7.38 5.91 -20.33
N GLY A 93 6.77 4.73 -20.20
CA GLY A 93 6.33 3.85 -21.29
C GLY A 93 7.41 2.92 -21.85
N ARG A 94 8.63 2.98 -21.31
CA ARG A 94 9.77 2.13 -21.69
C ARG A 94 10.30 1.39 -20.47
N PRO A 95 10.65 0.09 -20.59
CA PRO A 95 10.55 -0.80 -21.76
C PRO A 95 9.10 -1.26 -22.07
N PRO A 96 8.78 -1.82 -23.26
CA PRO A 96 7.42 -2.29 -23.59
C PRO A 96 6.93 -3.42 -22.67
N GLN A 97 7.85 -4.13 -22.02
CA GLN A 97 7.58 -5.16 -21.01
C GLN A 97 7.01 -4.57 -19.70
N ILE A 98 7.20 -3.27 -19.44
CA ILE A 98 6.75 -2.60 -18.20
C ILE A 98 5.24 -2.74 -18.00
N ARG A 99 4.48 -2.85 -19.10
CA ARG A 99 3.05 -3.15 -19.09
C ARG A 99 2.75 -4.46 -18.36
N TRP A 100 3.46 -5.53 -18.67
CA TRP A 100 3.24 -6.82 -18.02
C TRP A 100 3.72 -6.80 -16.57
N ILE A 101 4.85 -6.14 -16.31
CA ILE A 101 5.38 -5.97 -14.95
C ILE A 101 4.35 -5.23 -14.07
N MET A 102 3.78 -4.13 -14.57
CA MET A 102 2.75 -3.38 -13.85
C MET A 102 1.48 -4.20 -13.62
N LEU A 103 1.02 -4.97 -14.62
CA LEU A 103 -0.16 -5.83 -14.45
C LEU A 103 0.08 -6.91 -13.40
N VAL A 104 1.22 -7.61 -13.46
CA VAL A 104 1.58 -8.65 -12.51
C VAL A 104 1.75 -8.07 -11.11
N ALA A 105 2.40 -6.91 -10.98
CA ALA A 105 2.57 -6.22 -9.71
C ALA A 105 1.23 -5.80 -9.10
N VAL A 106 0.34 -5.18 -9.89
CA VAL A 106 -1.01 -4.81 -9.43
C VAL A 106 -1.79 -6.03 -8.99
N LEU A 107 -1.81 -7.11 -9.79
CA LEU A 107 -2.50 -8.35 -9.43
C LEU A 107 -1.93 -8.99 -8.17
N GLY A 108 -0.60 -9.09 -8.07
CA GLY A 108 0.09 -9.67 -6.92
C GLY A 108 -0.19 -8.90 -5.64
N LEU A 109 -0.04 -7.56 -5.66
CA LEU A 109 -0.31 -6.72 -4.49
C LEU A 109 -1.79 -6.75 -4.10
N THR A 110 -2.70 -6.83 -5.07
CA THR A 110 -4.13 -6.99 -4.80
C THR A 110 -4.41 -8.33 -4.12
N ALA A 111 -3.85 -9.43 -4.62
CA ALA A 111 -4.02 -10.76 -4.05
C ALA A 111 -3.46 -10.83 -2.62
N ILE A 112 -2.27 -10.27 -2.37
CA ILE A 112 -1.66 -10.18 -1.05
C ILE A 112 -2.55 -9.37 -0.09
N GLY A 113 -3.04 -8.21 -0.53
CA GLY A 113 -3.89 -7.35 0.29
C GLY A 113 -5.24 -7.99 0.64
N LEU A 114 -5.87 -8.69 -0.30
CA LEU A 114 -7.09 -9.46 -0.05
C LEU A 114 -6.83 -10.61 0.92
N TRP A 115 -5.71 -11.33 0.76
CA TRP A 115 -5.32 -12.39 1.68
C TRP A 115 -5.13 -11.88 3.12
N GLN A 116 -4.43 -10.76 3.29
CA GLN A 116 -4.28 -10.10 4.59
C GLN A 116 -5.62 -9.65 5.18
N SER A 117 -6.51 -9.13 4.34
CA SER A 117 -7.84 -8.70 4.78
C SER A 117 -8.71 -9.88 5.25
N ILE A 118 -8.67 -11.00 4.53
CA ILE A 118 -9.40 -12.22 4.89
C ILE A 118 -8.84 -12.83 6.17
N SER A 119 -7.52 -12.98 6.28
CA SER A 119 -6.89 -13.54 7.48
C SER A 119 -7.21 -12.74 8.73
N THR A 120 -7.21 -11.40 8.63
CA THR A 120 -7.63 -10.50 9.72
C THR A 120 -9.11 -10.68 10.06
N ALA A 121 -9.99 -10.80 9.07
CA ALA A 121 -11.43 -10.99 9.29
C ALA A 121 -11.78 -12.34 9.91
N THR A 122 -10.94 -13.36 9.72
CA THR A 122 -11.11 -14.70 10.32
C THR A 122 -10.42 -14.87 11.67
N ALA A 123 -9.70 -13.86 12.17
CA ALA A 123 -9.09 -13.91 13.48
C ALA A 123 -10.18 -13.96 14.57
N PRO A 124 -10.00 -14.78 15.63
CA PRO A 124 -10.99 -14.88 16.70
C PRO A 124 -11.20 -13.53 17.39
N VAL A 125 -12.47 -13.10 17.46
CA VAL A 125 -12.85 -11.83 18.09
C VAL A 125 -12.89 -12.01 19.59
N ASP A 126 -12.11 -11.21 20.32
CA ASP A 126 -12.11 -11.21 21.77
C ASP A 126 -13.38 -10.52 22.30
N ILE A 127 -14.31 -11.33 22.82
CA ILE A 127 -15.66 -10.92 23.23
C ILE A 127 -15.59 -9.97 24.45
N GLN A 128 -14.44 -9.87 25.11
CA GLN A 128 -14.23 -9.02 26.29
C GLN A 128 -14.10 -7.52 25.96
N GLN A 129 -13.88 -7.13 24.70
CA GLN A 129 -13.63 -5.72 24.34
C GLN A 129 -14.89 -4.86 24.11
N GLY A 130 -16.10 -5.42 24.21
CA GLY A 130 -17.35 -4.66 24.07
C GLY A 130 -17.60 -4.10 22.66
N VAL A 131 -18.82 -3.63 22.41
CA VAL A 131 -19.19 -2.99 21.14
C VAL A 131 -18.84 -1.50 21.22
N ASP A 132 -17.65 -1.14 20.74
CA ASP A 132 -17.21 0.25 20.65
C ASP A 132 -17.66 0.89 19.32
N SER A 133 -18.09 2.15 19.36
CA SER A 133 -18.39 2.96 18.16
C SER A 133 -17.17 3.13 17.26
N GLY A 134 -15.96 3.09 17.83
CA GLY A 134 -14.70 3.06 17.08
C GLY A 134 -14.59 1.84 16.17
N ALA A 135 -15.04 0.67 16.62
CA ALA A 135 -15.01 -0.57 15.85
C ALA A 135 -15.99 -0.55 14.65
N ALA A 136 -17.12 0.13 14.78
CA ALA A 136 -18.06 0.30 13.67
C ALA A 136 -17.49 1.18 12.55
N ILE A 137 -16.81 2.28 12.92
CA ILE A 137 -16.16 3.19 11.97
C ILE A 137 -15.03 2.47 11.23
N THR A 138 -14.14 1.78 11.96
CA THR A 138 -13.03 1.05 11.34
C THR A 138 -13.53 -0.05 10.40
N ARG A 139 -14.60 -0.77 10.76
CA ARG A 139 -15.23 -1.76 9.89
C ARG A 139 -15.77 -1.14 8.60
N GLN A 140 -16.39 0.03 8.67
CA GLN A 140 -16.95 0.70 7.50
C GLN A 140 -15.86 1.25 6.57
N LEU A 141 -14.77 1.78 7.14
CA LEU A 141 -13.57 2.13 6.38
C LEU A 141 -12.96 0.90 5.70
N ALA A 142 -12.85 -0.23 6.41
CA ALA A 142 -12.31 -1.48 5.86
C ALA A 142 -13.11 -1.97 4.64
N CYS A 143 -14.44 -1.92 4.70
CA CYS A 143 -15.29 -2.23 3.55
C CYS A 143 -15.01 -1.31 2.35
N GLY A 144 -14.86 -0.01 2.58
CA GLY A 144 -14.51 0.96 1.52
C GLY A 144 -13.13 0.69 0.92
N THR A 145 -12.15 0.33 1.75
CA THR A 145 -10.80 -0.05 1.29
C THR A 145 -10.83 -1.31 0.43
N ILE A 146 -11.56 -2.35 0.85
CA ILE A 146 -11.71 -3.60 0.08
C ILE A 146 -12.37 -3.30 -1.29
N ALA A 147 -13.40 -2.45 -1.31
CA ALA A 147 -14.05 -2.05 -2.55
C ALA A 147 -13.07 -1.34 -3.50
N MET A 148 -12.28 -0.37 -3.02
CA MET A 148 -11.26 0.31 -3.80
C MET A 148 -10.15 -0.64 -4.27
N GLN A 149 -9.69 -1.52 -3.38
CA GLN A 149 -8.66 -2.52 -3.66
C GLN A 149 -9.12 -3.59 -4.66
N THR A 150 -10.43 -3.71 -4.90
CA THR A 150 -10.98 -4.59 -5.94
C THR A 150 -11.23 -3.83 -7.24
N LEU A 151 -11.91 -2.68 -7.16
CA LEU A 151 -12.35 -1.91 -8.33
C LEU A 151 -11.19 -1.28 -9.10
N ILE A 152 -10.19 -0.73 -8.41
CA ILE A 152 -9.06 -0.06 -9.06
C ILE A 152 -8.20 -1.05 -9.86
N PRO A 153 -7.77 -2.20 -9.30
CA PRO A 153 -7.07 -3.22 -10.07
C PRO A 153 -7.88 -3.75 -11.24
N LEU A 154 -9.18 -3.99 -11.05
CA LEU A 154 -10.07 -4.42 -12.13
C LEU A 154 -10.12 -3.39 -13.27
N TYR A 155 -10.25 -2.11 -12.94
CA TYR A 155 -10.19 -1.01 -13.89
C TYR A 155 -8.84 -0.97 -14.64
N VAL A 156 -7.72 -1.10 -13.92
CA VAL A 156 -6.37 -1.11 -14.49
C VAL A 156 -6.21 -2.27 -15.47
N ILE A 157 -6.59 -3.49 -15.07
CA ILE A 157 -6.51 -4.69 -15.92
C ILE A 157 -7.36 -4.51 -17.18
N TRP A 158 -8.61 -4.10 -17.01
CA TRP A 158 -9.54 -3.89 -18.11
C TRP A 158 -9.01 -2.84 -19.09
N TYR A 159 -8.53 -1.70 -18.59
CA TYR A 159 -8.06 -0.61 -19.44
C TYR A 159 -6.75 -0.93 -20.13
N MET A 160 -5.78 -1.51 -19.41
CA MET A 160 -4.51 -1.94 -20.02
C MET A 160 -4.76 -3.01 -21.07
N ASN A 161 -5.79 -3.85 -20.92
CA ASN A 161 -6.13 -4.84 -21.92
C ASN A 161 -6.79 -4.26 -23.19
N ARG A 162 -7.24 -3.00 -23.20
CA ARG A 162 -7.83 -2.35 -24.40
C ARG A 162 -6.81 -1.97 -25.47
N ALA A 163 -7.27 -1.92 -26.72
CA ALA A 163 -6.49 -1.57 -27.92
C ALA A 163 -5.66 -0.26 -27.82
N PRO A 164 -6.18 0.89 -27.33
CA PRO A 164 -5.40 2.13 -27.22
C PRO A 164 -4.17 1.99 -26.32
N ALA A 165 -4.28 1.30 -25.18
CA ALA A 165 -3.14 1.06 -24.30
C ALA A 165 -2.10 0.13 -24.97
N ARG A 166 -2.54 -0.87 -25.73
CA ARG A 166 -1.63 -1.74 -26.52
C ARG A 166 -0.87 -0.95 -27.57
N ALA A 167 -1.53 -0.01 -28.25
CA ALA A 167 -0.92 0.84 -29.27
C ALA A 167 0.18 1.75 -28.69
N PHE A 168 -0.03 2.32 -27.50
CA PHE A 168 0.97 3.15 -26.82
C PHE A 168 2.29 2.40 -26.55
N TYR A 169 2.21 1.21 -25.94
CA TYR A 169 3.42 0.43 -25.63
C TYR A 169 4.07 -0.19 -26.87
N ARG A 170 3.29 -0.54 -27.91
CA ARG A 170 3.83 -1.02 -29.20
C ARG A 170 4.55 0.10 -29.97
N GLY A 171 3.95 1.30 -30.04
CA GLY A 171 4.53 2.44 -30.75
C GLY A 171 5.83 2.97 -30.16
N GLN A 172 6.14 2.64 -28.90
CA GLN A 172 7.42 2.98 -28.25
C GLN A 172 8.50 1.90 -28.38
N SER A 173 8.12 0.66 -28.76
CA SER A 173 9.06 -0.43 -29.00
C SER A 173 9.71 -0.39 -30.38
N GLY A 174 9.10 0.32 -31.34
CA GLY A 174 9.59 0.48 -32.71
C GLY A 174 10.41 1.74 -32.96
N ARG A 175 10.74 2.49 -31.90
CA ARG A 175 11.61 3.68 -31.88
C ARG A 175 12.79 3.46 -30.96
#